data_AF-A0A094GGR0-F1
#
_entry.id   AF-A0A094GGR0-F1
#
_cell.length_a   1.000
_cell.length_b   1.000
_cell.length_c   1.000
_cell.angle_alpha   90.00
_cell.angle_beta   90.00
_cell.angle_gamma   90.00
#
_symmetry.space_group_name_H-M   'P 1'
#
loop_
_entity.id
_entity.type
_entity.pdbx_description
1 polymer ?
#
loop_
_entity_poly.entity_id
_entity_poly.type
_entity_poly.pdbx_seq_one_letter_code
_entity_poly.pdbx_strand_id
1 'polypeptide(L)'
;MGLPEDPTEKSSSATPSSVKPTFWVEVAPPSTRGAKCRLDGCPAIIMPGQYRIAVYPGLHDFRGHQSPDFYHVVCFEKIADFSQADFVNQVQPVTWNTWSFRNLNSSSVLDGNYLLDAGAERLTISWKEAVKKLIDERDGVETKDDAETKDDPSAAVRDLLDNAGSSKYVPQEIAGANAFELRLLSSTLAPNESDGPEDTDEWNLFDEYLVARDDDQKSLDNRHTLGMTLFLWRDHVDKKRIEEELDPKAIRAIKRLAVTPMPDIQGAFLRGL
;
A
#
# COMPACT_ATOMS: atom_id res chain seq x y z
N MET A 1 29.07 -49.28 -10.76
CA MET A 1 27.71 -49.82 -10.92
C MET A 1 27.35 -50.54 -9.63
N GLY A 2 26.52 -49.91 -8.80
CA GLY A 2 25.93 -50.52 -7.61
C GLY A 2 24.52 -49.96 -7.51
N LEU A 3 23.52 -50.81 -7.70
CA LEU A 3 22.11 -50.48 -7.54
C LEU A 3 21.77 -50.52 -6.05
N PRO A 4 20.90 -49.62 -5.54
CA PRO A 4 20.33 -49.78 -4.22
C PRO A 4 19.14 -50.75 -4.27
N GLU A 5 19.21 -51.78 -3.42
CA GLU A 5 18.12 -52.67 -3.07
C GLU A 5 17.47 -52.15 -1.78
N ASP A 6 16.31 -51.48 -1.87
CA ASP A 6 15.13 -51.62 -0.97
C ASP A 6 14.04 -50.58 -1.39
N PRO A 7 12.81 -50.98 -1.79
CA PRO A 7 11.78 -50.05 -2.24
C PRO A 7 10.93 -49.44 -1.11
N THR A 8 11.38 -49.46 0.15
CA THR A 8 10.53 -49.09 1.30
C THR A 8 11.03 -47.92 2.15
N GLU A 9 12.07 -47.19 1.74
CA GLU A 9 12.37 -45.91 2.36
C GLU A 9 11.37 -44.86 1.88
N LYS A 10 10.39 -44.57 2.75
CA LYS A 10 9.56 -43.37 2.67
C LYS A 10 10.50 -42.17 2.63
N SER A 11 10.69 -41.64 1.42
CA SER A 11 11.17 -40.29 1.20
C SER A 11 10.40 -39.39 2.16
N SER A 12 11.10 -38.87 3.15
CA SER A 12 10.54 -37.84 4.03
C SER A 12 10.33 -36.63 3.13
N SER A 13 9.16 -36.55 2.51
CA SER A 13 8.67 -35.34 1.89
C SER A 13 8.46 -34.36 3.03
N ALA A 14 9.52 -33.62 3.36
CA ALA A 14 9.38 -32.33 3.97
C ALA A 14 8.49 -31.54 3.02
N THR A 15 7.21 -31.44 3.37
CA THR A 15 6.26 -30.54 2.71
C THR A 15 6.87 -29.15 2.81
N PRO A 16 7.28 -28.50 1.70
CA PRO A 16 7.60 -27.09 1.79
C PRO A 16 6.29 -26.41 2.14
N SER A 17 6.19 -25.84 3.35
CA SER A 17 5.10 -24.94 3.68
C SER A 17 5.17 -23.80 2.67
N SER A 18 4.35 -23.85 1.63
CA SER A 18 4.27 -22.86 0.55
C SER A 18 3.60 -21.58 1.08
N VAL A 19 4.23 -20.93 2.06
CA VAL A 19 3.81 -19.60 2.51
C VAL A 19 4.20 -18.64 1.39
N LYS A 20 3.21 -18.15 0.62
CA LYS A 20 3.45 -17.08 -0.36
C LYS A 20 3.99 -15.86 0.39
N PRO A 21 5.08 -15.24 -0.07
CA PRO A 21 5.61 -14.06 0.59
C PRO A 21 4.60 -12.90 0.50
N THR A 22 4.69 -11.97 1.44
CA THR A 22 3.95 -10.69 1.40
C THR A 22 4.96 -9.57 1.18
N PHE A 23 4.61 -8.61 0.33
CA PHE A 23 5.42 -7.46 -0.03
C PHE A 23 4.86 -6.23 0.69
N TRP A 24 5.46 -5.92 1.83
CA TRP A 24 4.98 -4.85 2.69
C TRP A 24 5.55 -3.50 2.24
N VAL A 25 4.68 -2.57 1.87
CA VAL A 25 5.04 -1.17 1.61
C VAL A 25 5.06 -0.44 2.95
N GLU A 26 6.23 0.00 3.38
CA GLU A 26 6.43 0.60 4.70
C GLU A 26 7.42 1.76 4.66
N VAL A 27 7.39 2.61 5.67
CA VAL A 27 8.41 3.64 5.90
C VAL A 27 9.62 3.03 6.63
N ALA A 28 10.83 3.31 6.15
CA ALA A 28 12.04 2.90 6.86
C ALA A 28 12.12 3.59 8.24
N PRO A 29 12.23 2.84 9.34
CA PRO A 29 12.23 3.40 10.70
C PRO A 29 13.53 4.21 10.97
N PRO A 30 13.55 5.04 12.03
CA PRO A 30 14.74 5.72 12.51
C PRO A 30 15.92 4.75 12.70
N SER A 31 17.04 5.06 12.05
CA SER A 31 18.27 4.27 12.11
C SER A 31 19.46 5.12 11.68
N THR A 32 20.60 4.97 12.34
CA THR A 32 21.84 5.68 11.94
C THR A 32 22.50 5.08 10.71
N ARG A 33 22.16 3.84 10.35
CA ARG A 33 22.81 3.09 9.25
C ARG A 33 21.87 2.77 8.09
N GLY A 34 20.56 2.99 8.24
CA GLY A 34 19.56 2.55 7.27
C GLY A 34 19.52 1.03 7.10
N ALA A 35 18.93 0.57 6.00
CA ALA A 35 18.86 -0.84 5.61
C ALA A 35 19.51 -1.06 4.23
N LYS A 36 20.23 -2.17 4.07
CA LYS A 36 20.81 -2.53 2.77
C LYS A 36 19.70 -3.03 1.84
N CYS A 37 19.63 -2.48 0.63
CA CYS A 37 18.77 -3.05 -0.42
C CYS A 37 19.31 -4.42 -0.87
N ARG A 38 18.41 -5.39 -0.98
CA ARG A 38 18.74 -6.78 -1.34
C ARG A 38 18.83 -7.05 -2.85
N LEU A 39 18.51 -6.08 -3.70
CA LEU A 39 18.72 -6.22 -5.14
C LEU A 39 20.24 -6.24 -5.42
N ASP A 40 20.69 -7.30 -6.11
CA ASP A 40 22.08 -7.42 -6.52
C ASP A 40 22.52 -6.23 -7.37
N GLY A 41 23.68 -5.66 -7.02
CA GLY A 41 24.22 -4.49 -7.69
C GLY A 41 23.59 -3.14 -7.28
N CYS A 42 22.62 -3.10 -6.36
CA CYS A 42 22.16 -1.83 -5.78
C CYS A 42 23.19 -1.33 -4.74
N PRO A 43 23.87 -0.19 -4.96
CA PRO A 43 24.86 0.32 -4.02
C PRO A 43 24.24 1.17 -2.91
N ALA A 44 22.98 1.59 -3.09
CA ALA A 44 22.31 2.54 -2.23
C ALA A 44 21.78 1.87 -0.95
N ILE A 45 21.82 2.65 0.13
CA ILE A 45 21.22 2.30 1.42
C ILE A 45 19.83 2.94 1.50
N ILE A 46 18.86 2.16 1.97
CA ILE A 46 17.52 2.64 2.29
C ILE A 46 17.61 3.41 3.60
N MET A 47 17.56 4.73 3.52
CA MET A 47 17.67 5.64 4.66
C MET A 47 16.33 5.76 5.41
N PRO A 48 16.36 6.14 6.70
CA PRO A 48 15.14 6.41 7.46
C PRO A 48 14.21 7.40 6.75
N GLY A 49 12.90 7.20 6.90
CA GLY A 49 11.88 8.04 6.28
C GLY A 49 11.60 7.71 4.81
N GLN A 50 12.41 6.88 4.15
CA GLN A 50 12.15 6.44 2.78
C GLN A 50 11.13 5.31 2.74
N TYR A 51 10.26 5.31 1.72
CA TYR A 51 9.41 4.16 1.43
C TYR A 51 10.25 2.99 0.93
N ARG A 52 9.91 1.78 1.38
CA ARG A 52 10.58 0.54 0.99
C ARG A 52 9.59 -0.62 0.88
N ILE A 53 10.03 -1.68 0.21
CA ILE A 53 9.38 -2.99 0.25
C ILE A 53 10.11 -3.88 1.24
N ALA A 54 9.36 -4.45 2.19
CA ALA A 54 9.81 -5.52 3.07
C ALA A 54 9.14 -6.83 2.65
N VAL A 55 9.93 -7.78 2.15
CA VAL A 55 9.46 -9.10 1.73
C VAL A 55 9.50 -10.04 2.92
N TYR A 56 8.35 -10.61 3.29
CA TYR A 56 8.22 -11.53 4.42
C TYR A 56 7.52 -12.84 4.04
N PRO A 57 8.09 -14.02 4.37
CA PRO A 57 9.42 -14.21 4.94
C PRO A 57 10.51 -13.84 3.92
N GLY A 58 11.67 -13.35 4.40
CA GLY A 58 12.82 -13.07 3.55
C GLY A 58 13.56 -14.36 3.14
N LEU A 59 14.26 -14.29 2.01
CA LEU A 59 15.05 -15.40 1.46
C LEU A 59 16.45 -15.47 2.07
N HIS A 60 17.02 -14.33 2.48
CA HIS A 60 18.44 -14.21 2.88
C HIS A 60 18.71 -14.48 4.37
N ASP A 61 17.81 -15.18 5.06
CA ASP A 61 17.95 -15.45 6.48
C ASP A 61 18.81 -16.70 6.75
N PHE A 62 20.04 -16.47 7.20
CA PHE A 62 21.01 -17.53 7.52
C PHE A 62 20.83 -18.13 8.93
N ARG A 63 19.92 -17.61 9.77
CA ARG A 63 19.80 -18.03 11.19
C ARG A 63 18.39 -18.42 11.64
N GLY A 64 17.50 -18.75 10.72
CA GLY A 64 16.21 -19.37 11.03
C GLY A 64 15.21 -18.45 11.77
N HIS A 65 15.35 -17.13 11.65
CA HIS A 65 14.48 -16.14 12.32
C HIS A 65 13.73 -15.27 11.31
N GLN A 66 12.91 -15.85 10.41
CA GLN A 66 12.00 -15.20 9.44
C GLN A 66 12.21 -13.67 9.21
N SER A 67 13.43 -13.22 8.89
CA SER A 67 13.70 -11.78 8.83
C SER A 67 13.26 -11.24 7.47
N PRO A 68 12.68 -10.03 7.40
CA PRO A 68 12.27 -9.47 6.12
C PRO A 68 13.48 -9.07 5.27
N ASP A 69 13.37 -9.26 3.96
CA ASP A 69 14.30 -8.70 2.99
C ASP A 69 13.84 -7.31 2.53
N PHE A 70 14.75 -6.33 2.58
CA PHE A 70 14.42 -4.94 2.27
C PHE A 70 14.88 -4.53 0.87
N TYR A 71 14.01 -3.81 0.15
CA TYR A 71 14.27 -3.29 -1.17
C TYR A 71 13.80 -1.83 -1.27
N HIS A 72 14.50 -0.99 -2.04
CA HIS A 72 13.86 0.21 -2.57
C HIS A 72 12.68 -0.23 -3.44
N VAL A 73 11.59 0.53 -3.45
CA VAL A 73 10.38 0.19 -4.22
C VAL A 73 10.73 -0.06 -5.70
N VAL A 74 11.41 0.90 -6.34
CA VAL A 74 11.87 0.80 -7.73
C VAL A 74 12.84 -0.37 -7.96
N CYS A 75 13.63 -0.75 -6.96
CA CYS A 75 14.53 -1.90 -7.09
C CYS A 75 13.76 -3.22 -7.06
N PHE A 76 12.73 -3.32 -6.22
CA PHE A 76 11.89 -4.51 -6.13
C PHE A 76 11.09 -4.74 -7.40
N GLU A 77 10.57 -3.67 -8.01
CA GLU A 77 9.88 -3.68 -9.30
C GLU A 77 10.73 -4.21 -10.48
N LYS A 78 12.06 -4.27 -10.34
CA LYS A 78 12.93 -4.89 -11.36
C LYS A 78 12.87 -6.41 -11.33
N ILE A 79 12.47 -7.00 -10.20
CA ILE A 79 12.47 -8.44 -9.96
C ILE A 79 11.07 -9.01 -9.71
N ALA A 80 10.10 -8.17 -9.35
CA ALA A 80 8.70 -8.53 -9.22
C ALA A 80 7.90 -8.01 -10.42
N ASP A 81 7.17 -8.90 -11.09
CA ASP A 81 6.37 -8.54 -12.27
C ASP A 81 4.94 -8.18 -11.85
N PHE A 82 4.70 -6.89 -11.63
CA PHE A 82 3.38 -6.39 -11.22
C PHE A 82 2.34 -6.37 -12.35
N SER A 83 2.68 -6.78 -13.57
CA SER A 83 1.64 -7.09 -14.57
C SER A 83 0.96 -8.44 -14.30
N GLN A 84 1.39 -9.19 -13.28
CA GLN A 84 0.81 -10.48 -12.91
C GLN A 84 0.05 -10.38 -11.58
N ALA A 85 -1.19 -10.90 -11.56
CA ALA A 85 -2.07 -10.84 -10.40
C ALA A 85 -1.43 -11.43 -9.14
N ASP A 86 -0.67 -12.52 -9.28
CA ASP A 86 0.00 -13.19 -8.15
C ASP A 86 0.95 -12.26 -7.39
N PHE A 87 1.69 -11.37 -8.08
CA PHE A 87 2.60 -10.44 -7.42
C PHE A 87 1.86 -9.26 -6.81
N VAL A 88 0.88 -8.68 -7.52
CA VAL A 88 0.09 -7.54 -7.04
C VAL A 88 -0.73 -7.92 -5.80
N ASN A 89 -1.27 -9.13 -5.75
CA ASN A 89 -2.03 -9.63 -4.60
C ASN A 89 -1.19 -9.69 -3.32
N GLN A 90 0.12 -9.90 -3.44
CA GLN A 90 1.06 -9.97 -2.32
C GLN A 90 1.46 -8.58 -1.78
N VAL A 91 1.21 -7.50 -2.51
CA VAL A 91 1.51 -6.13 -2.05
C VAL A 91 0.52 -5.70 -0.97
N GLN A 92 1.02 -5.27 0.18
CA GLN A 92 0.20 -4.79 1.29
C GLN A 92 0.81 -3.51 1.88
N PRO A 93 0.07 -2.41 2.04
CA PRO A 93 0.55 -1.26 2.79
C PRO A 93 0.60 -1.60 4.28
N VAL A 94 1.63 -1.10 4.98
CA VAL A 94 1.67 -1.11 6.44
C VAL A 94 0.90 0.10 6.96
N THR A 95 -0.26 -0.16 7.55
CA THR A 95 -1.20 0.84 8.06
C THR A 95 -1.52 0.54 9.51
N TRP A 96 -2.26 1.45 10.14
CA TRP A 96 -2.80 1.26 11.49
C TRP A 96 -3.72 0.03 11.64
N ASN A 97 -4.24 -0.52 10.52
CA ASN A 97 -5.06 -1.73 10.48
C ASN A 97 -4.28 -3.00 10.13
N THR A 98 -3.17 -2.88 9.39
CA THR A 98 -2.44 -4.05 8.86
C THR A 98 -1.14 -4.37 9.60
N TRP A 99 -0.67 -3.49 10.49
CA TRP A 99 0.62 -3.65 11.19
C TRP A 99 0.74 -4.94 12.00
N SER A 100 -0.36 -5.47 12.55
CA SER A 100 -0.36 -6.70 13.33
C SER A 100 -0.01 -7.90 12.44
N PHE A 101 -0.50 -7.93 11.20
CA PHE A 101 -0.15 -8.95 10.20
C PHE A 101 1.29 -8.83 9.71
N ARG A 102 1.86 -7.62 9.78
CA ARG A 102 3.29 -7.38 9.52
C ARG A 102 4.19 -7.93 10.65
N ASN A 103 3.62 -8.44 11.74
CA ASN A 103 4.32 -8.92 12.93
C ASN A 103 5.21 -7.84 13.56
N LEU A 104 4.71 -6.59 13.59
CA LEU A 104 5.37 -5.49 14.29
C LEU A 104 4.95 -5.48 15.76
N ASN A 105 5.87 -5.08 16.64
CA ASN A 105 5.55 -4.84 18.03
C ASN A 105 4.69 -3.59 18.17
N SER A 106 3.71 -3.62 19.10
CA SER A 106 2.83 -2.48 19.37
C SER A 106 3.60 -1.20 19.71
N SER A 107 4.71 -1.30 20.46
CA SER A 107 5.56 -0.15 20.77
C SER A 107 6.15 0.51 19.52
N SER A 108 6.59 -0.27 18.53
CA SER A 108 7.10 0.26 17.26
C SER A 108 6.04 1.06 16.52
N VAL A 109 4.79 0.60 16.58
CA VAL A 109 3.65 1.23 15.89
C VAL A 109 3.19 2.50 16.62
N LEU A 110 3.24 2.52 17.97
CA LEU A 110 2.92 3.70 18.77
C LEU A 110 3.88 4.87 18.55
N ASP A 111 5.11 4.59 18.13
CA ASP A 111 6.07 5.62 17.71
C ASP A 111 5.86 6.07 16.25
N GLY A 112 4.85 5.54 15.55
CA GLY A 112 4.57 5.81 14.15
C GLY A 112 5.57 5.17 13.17
N ASN A 113 6.46 4.30 13.67
CA ASN A 113 7.45 3.66 12.80
C ASN A 113 6.77 2.68 11.85
N TYR A 114 7.36 2.49 10.67
CA TYR A 114 6.91 1.57 9.61
C TYR A 114 5.61 1.97 8.92
N LEU A 115 4.68 2.60 9.62
CA LEU A 115 3.40 3.04 9.08
C LEU A 115 3.59 4.03 7.93
N LEU A 116 2.82 3.85 6.87
CA LEU A 116 2.69 4.86 5.81
C LEU A 116 1.97 6.09 6.35
N ASP A 117 2.32 7.27 5.81
CA ASP A 117 1.45 8.43 5.89
C ASP A 117 0.17 8.20 5.07
N ALA A 118 -0.87 8.98 5.37
CA ALA A 118 -2.19 8.82 4.79
C ALA A 118 -2.18 8.87 3.25
N GLY A 119 -1.41 9.76 2.64
CA GLY A 119 -1.28 9.85 1.18
C GLY A 119 -0.66 8.60 0.57
N ALA A 120 0.46 8.13 1.12
CA ALA A 120 1.12 6.92 0.64
C ALA A 120 0.27 5.66 0.85
N GLU A 121 -0.50 5.58 1.95
CA GLU A 121 -1.48 4.53 2.18
C GLU A 121 -2.55 4.51 1.07
N ARG A 122 -3.21 5.65 0.82
CA ARG A 122 -4.26 5.75 -0.21
C ARG A 122 -3.71 5.46 -1.60
N LEU A 123 -2.55 6.00 -1.95
CA LEU A 123 -1.91 5.78 -3.25
C LEU A 123 -1.54 4.31 -3.48
N THR A 124 -1.04 3.62 -2.45
CA THR A 124 -0.69 2.19 -2.57
C THR A 124 -1.93 1.33 -2.80
N ILE A 125 -3.04 1.62 -2.10
CA ILE A 125 -4.31 0.89 -2.25
C ILE A 125 -4.90 1.14 -3.64
N SER A 126 -5.04 2.40 -4.04
CA SER A 126 -5.60 2.77 -5.34
C SER A 126 -4.73 2.26 -6.50
N TRP A 127 -3.40 2.32 -6.38
CA TRP A 127 -2.50 1.70 -7.37
C TRP A 127 -2.74 0.21 -7.52
N LYS A 128 -2.90 -0.51 -6.40
CA LYS A 128 -3.15 -1.94 -6.42
C LYS A 128 -4.47 -2.27 -7.10
N GLU A 129 -5.51 -1.48 -6.86
CA GLU A 129 -6.84 -1.64 -7.49
C GLU A 129 -6.79 -1.35 -8.99
N ALA A 130 -6.17 -0.23 -9.39
CA ALA A 130 -6.01 0.13 -10.79
C ALA A 130 -5.25 -0.96 -11.58
N VAL A 131 -4.12 -1.42 -11.06
CA VAL A 131 -3.33 -2.49 -11.72
C VAL A 131 -4.11 -3.80 -11.78
N LYS A 132 -4.88 -4.16 -10.75
CA LYS A 132 -5.73 -5.36 -10.77
C LYS A 132 -6.80 -5.28 -11.85
N LYS A 133 -7.50 -4.16 -11.95
CA LYS A 133 -8.52 -3.94 -12.98
C LYS A 133 -7.94 -4.10 -14.38
N LEU A 134 -6.78 -3.48 -14.65
CA LEU A 134 -6.09 -3.64 -15.93
C LEU A 134 -5.67 -5.10 -16.24
N ILE A 135 -5.33 -5.87 -15.19
CA ILE A 135 -5.00 -7.30 -15.32
C ILE A 135 -6.26 -8.11 -15.64
N ASP A 136 -7.34 -7.88 -14.90
CA ASP A 136 -8.62 -8.57 -15.08
C ASP A 136 -9.18 -8.29 -16.49
N GLU A 137 -9.13 -7.04 -16.96
CA GLU A 137 -9.51 -6.66 -18.33
C GLU A 137 -8.67 -7.37 -19.39
N ARG A 138 -7.33 -7.39 -19.22
CA ARG A 138 -6.42 -8.10 -20.13
C ARG A 138 -6.70 -9.59 -20.17
N ASP A 139 -6.99 -10.18 -19.02
CA ASP A 139 -7.20 -11.63 -18.86
C ASP A 139 -8.64 -12.05 -19.17
N GLY A 140 -9.52 -11.10 -19.52
CA GLY A 140 -10.92 -11.34 -19.87
C GLY A 140 -11.76 -11.82 -18.68
N VAL A 141 -11.39 -11.44 -17.46
CA VAL A 141 -12.13 -11.74 -16.25
C VAL A 141 -13.31 -10.78 -16.16
N GLU A 142 -14.53 -11.31 -16.19
CA GLU A 142 -15.74 -10.50 -16.00
C GLU A 142 -15.72 -9.90 -14.57
N THR A 143 -15.50 -8.59 -14.48
CA THR A 143 -15.73 -7.86 -13.23
C THR A 143 -17.24 -7.68 -13.06
N LYS A 144 -17.75 -7.99 -11.87
CA LYS A 144 -19.20 -7.88 -11.57
C LYS A 144 -19.59 -6.43 -11.28
N ASP A 145 -19.16 -5.50 -12.12
CA ASP A 145 -19.37 -4.06 -11.88
C ASP A 145 -20.71 -3.57 -12.47
N ASP A 146 -21.44 -4.40 -13.22
CA ASP A 146 -22.62 -3.97 -13.98
C ASP A 146 -23.99 -4.13 -13.28
N ALA A 147 -24.02 -4.39 -11.97
CA ALA A 147 -25.29 -4.49 -11.23
C ALA A 147 -25.25 -3.77 -9.88
N GLU A 148 -24.96 -2.48 -9.89
CA GLU A 148 -25.06 -1.61 -8.72
C GLU A 148 -26.52 -1.21 -8.43
N THR A 149 -27.08 -1.81 -7.38
CA THR A 149 -28.18 -1.18 -6.64
C THR A 149 -27.61 -0.23 -5.59
N LYS A 150 -28.21 0.95 -5.41
CA LYS A 150 -27.83 1.98 -4.41
C LYS A 150 -27.79 1.49 -2.95
N ASP A 151 -28.29 0.29 -2.67
CA ASP A 151 -28.31 -0.34 -1.35
C ASP A 151 -27.16 -1.34 -1.13
N ASP A 152 -26.17 -1.42 -2.04
CA ASP A 152 -24.99 -2.26 -1.86
C ASP A 152 -23.96 -1.58 -0.92
N PRO A 153 -23.64 -2.18 0.25
CA PRO A 153 -22.59 -1.67 1.13
C PRO A 153 -21.24 -1.47 0.42
N SER A 154 -20.97 -2.22 -0.66
CA SER A 154 -19.76 -2.06 -1.48
C SER A 154 -19.73 -0.71 -2.22
N ALA A 155 -20.87 -0.21 -2.69
CA ALA A 155 -20.93 1.07 -3.41
C ALA A 155 -20.70 2.25 -2.46
N ALA A 156 -21.29 2.24 -1.26
CA ALA A 156 -21.07 3.27 -0.25
C ALA A 156 -19.62 3.29 0.27
N VAL A 157 -18.98 2.12 0.39
CA VAL A 157 -17.55 2.02 0.71
C VAL A 157 -16.70 2.61 -0.42
N ARG A 158 -16.94 2.22 -1.69
CA ARG A 158 -16.19 2.77 -2.84
C ARG A 158 -16.34 4.29 -2.94
N ASP A 159 -17.55 4.81 -2.81
CA ASP A 159 -17.81 6.25 -2.79
C ASP A 159 -17.05 6.98 -1.66
N LEU A 160 -17.01 6.40 -0.45
CA LEU A 160 -16.18 6.92 0.65
C LEU A 160 -14.67 6.88 0.32
N LEU A 161 -14.19 5.81 -0.30
CA LEU A 161 -12.78 5.64 -0.63
C LEU A 161 -12.32 6.61 -1.73
N ASP A 162 -13.17 6.88 -2.73
CA ASP A 162 -12.78 7.59 -3.95
C ASP A 162 -13.19 9.07 -3.92
N ASN A 163 -14.32 9.39 -3.30
CA ASN A 163 -14.93 10.72 -3.39
C ASN A 163 -14.88 11.52 -2.09
N ALA A 164 -14.49 10.94 -0.95
CA ALA A 164 -14.45 11.70 0.29
C ALA A 164 -13.57 12.96 0.18
N GLY A 165 -14.08 14.06 0.76
CA GLY A 165 -13.48 15.40 0.67
C GLY A 165 -13.93 16.22 -0.55
N SER A 166 -14.63 15.61 -1.52
CA SER A 166 -15.27 16.33 -2.63
C SER A 166 -16.47 17.13 -2.15
N SER A 167 -16.73 18.28 -2.77
CA SER A 167 -17.93 19.10 -2.64
C SER A 167 -19.22 18.32 -2.93
N LYS A 168 -19.13 17.30 -3.78
CA LYS A 168 -20.26 16.48 -4.23
C LYS A 168 -20.44 15.22 -3.39
N TYR A 169 -19.49 14.90 -2.51
CA TYR A 169 -19.56 13.71 -1.68
C TYR A 169 -20.66 13.84 -0.63
N VAL A 170 -21.55 12.86 -0.60
CA VAL A 170 -22.63 12.77 0.39
C VAL A 170 -22.36 11.55 1.26
N PRO A 171 -22.07 11.72 2.56
CA PRO A 171 -21.85 10.60 3.47
C PRO A 171 -23.06 9.65 3.50
N GLN A 172 -22.79 8.37 3.29
CA GLN A 172 -23.79 7.30 3.34
C GLN A 172 -23.57 6.43 4.58
N GLU A 173 -24.64 5.80 5.09
CA GLU A 173 -24.53 4.86 6.20
C GLU A 173 -23.92 3.53 5.72
N ILE A 174 -22.84 3.10 6.35
CA ILE A 174 -22.18 1.82 6.05
C ILE A 174 -22.40 0.87 7.23
N ALA A 175 -23.30 -0.09 7.05
CA ALA A 175 -23.71 -1.02 8.10
C ALA A 175 -22.51 -1.82 8.65
N GLY A 176 -22.33 -1.79 9.97
CA GLY A 176 -21.24 -2.51 10.66
C GLY A 176 -19.85 -1.89 10.52
N ALA A 177 -19.71 -0.75 9.84
CA ALA A 177 -18.44 -0.07 9.73
C ALA A 177 -17.98 0.54 11.06
N ASN A 178 -16.68 0.53 11.29
CA ASN A 178 -16.08 1.10 12.48
C ASN A 178 -16.13 2.63 12.42
N ALA A 179 -16.76 3.29 13.39
CA ALA A 179 -16.89 4.74 13.42
C ALA A 179 -15.55 5.50 13.39
N PHE A 180 -14.50 4.94 14.00
CA PHE A 180 -13.15 5.53 13.95
C PHE A 180 -12.58 5.48 12.53
N GLU A 181 -12.75 4.34 11.84
CA GLU A 181 -12.30 4.13 10.47
C GLU A 181 -13.06 5.02 9.49
N LEU A 182 -14.38 5.09 9.61
CA LEU A 182 -15.22 5.99 8.81
C LEU A 182 -14.79 7.44 8.97
N ARG A 183 -14.52 7.87 10.21
CA ARG A 183 -14.03 9.23 10.48
C ARG A 183 -12.68 9.46 9.82
N LEU A 184 -11.77 8.51 9.89
CA LEU A 184 -10.45 8.66 9.29
C LEU A 184 -10.53 8.76 7.77
N LEU A 185 -11.28 7.85 7.12
CA LEU A 185 -11.53 7.82 5.67
C LEU A 185 -12.23 9.09 5.16
N SER A 186 -13.22 9.60 5.91
CA SER A 186 -13.95 10.82 5.53
C SER A 186 -13.20 12.12 5.82
N SER A 187 -12.06 12.09 6.52
CA SER A 187 -11.31 13.29 6.90
C SER A 187 -9.82 13.18 6.54
N THR A 188 -8.99 12.60 7.41
CA THR A 188 -7.53 12.53 7.23
C THR A 188 -7.10 11.82 5.95
N LEU A 189 -7.79 10.73 5.60
CA LEU A 189 -7.51 9.87 4.46
C LEU A 189 -8.31 10.23 3.20
N ALA A 190 -9.11 11.31 3.23
CA ALA A 190 -9.95 11.66 2.10
C ALA A 190 -9.07 12.04 0.89
N PRO A 191 -9.30 11.47 -0.31
CA PRO A 191 -8.44 11.73 -1.46
C PRO A 191 -8.65 13.13 -2.07
N ASN A 192 -9.83 13.73 -1.86
CA ASN A 192 -10.16 15.03 -2.42
C ASN A 192 -9.94 16.16 -1.40
N GLU A 193 -9.70 17.36 -1.90
CA GLU A 193 -9.73 18.61 -1.17
C GLU A 193 -10.56 19.63 -1.95
N SER A 194 -11.48 20.29 -1.24
CA SER A 194 -12.44 21.24 -1.79
C SER A 194 -12.55 22.48 -0.91
N ASP A 195 -12.82 23.64 -1.51
CA ASP A 195 -13.10 24.90 -0.80
C ASP A 195 -14.57 25.04 -0.37
N GLY A 196 -15.43 24.07 -0.67
CA GLY A 196 -16.82 24.04 -0.22
C GLY A 196 -17.81 23.43 -1.23
N PRO A 197 -19.12 23.44 -0.93
CA PRO A 197 -20.14 22.72 -1.72
C PRO A 197 -20.29 23.14 -3.18
N GLU A 198 -19.82 24.33 -3.55
CA GLU A 198 -19.91 24.88 -4.90
C GLU A 198 -18.56 24.85 -5.63
N ASP A 199 -17.55 24.18 -5.07
CA ASP A 199 -16.22 24.10 -5.66
C ASP A 199 -16.23 23.21 -6.91
N THR A 200 -15.84 23.79 -8.04
CA THR A 200 -15.74 23.08 -9.32
C THR A 200 -14.31 22.70 -9.68
N ASP A 201 -13.32 23.16 -8.91
CA ASP A 201 -11.89 23.03 -9.19
C ASP A 201 -11.20 22.25 -8.07
N GLU A 202 -11.66 21.02 -7.84
CA GLU A 202 -11.21 20.20 -6.73
C GLU A 202 -9.82 19.63 -6.97
N TRP A 203 -9.06 19.48 -5.88
CA TRP A 203 -7.79 18.79 -5.93
C TRP A 203 -7.98 17.32 -5.56
N ASN A 204 -7.40 16.39 -6.33
CA ASN A 204 -7.54 14.96 -6.10
C ASN A 204 -6.17 14.26 -6.03
N LEU A 205 -5.95 13.49 -4.96
CA LEU A 205 -4.69 12.78 -4.71
C LEU A 205 -4.31 11.81 -5.83
N PHE A 206 -5.28 11.09 -6.38
CA PHE A 206 -5.04 10.08 -7.41
C PHE A 206 -4.74 10.74 -8.75
N ASP A 207 -5.44 11.83 -9.08
CA ASP A 207 -5.18 12.58 -10.31
C ASP A 207 -3.78 13.18 -10.35
N GLU A 208 -3.24 13.60 -9.22
CA GLU A 208 -1.92 14.20 -9.15
C GLU A 208 -0.77 13.19 -9.17
N TYR A 209 -0.91 12.07 -8.46
CA TYR A 209 0.24 11.19 -8.19
C TYR A 209 0.09 9.77 -8.70
N LEU A 210 -1.12 9.28 -9.00
CA LEU A 210 -1.30 7.90 -9.41
C LEU A 210 -0.81 7.71 -10.85
N VAL A 211 0.27 6.95 -11.01
CA VAL A 211 0.92 6.74 -12.31
C VAL A 211 0.22 5.63 -13.12
N ALA A 212 -0.26 4.58 -12.47
CA ALA A 212 -1.04 3.54 -13.15
C ALA A 212 -2.50 3.99 -13.25
N ARG A 213 -2.98 4.21 -14.48
CA ARG A 213 -4.37 4.59 -14.75
C ARG A 213 -5.15 3.38 -15.21
N ASP A 214 -6.30 3.16 -14.58
CA ASP A 214 -7.13 1.98 -14.78
C ASP A 214 -7.87 1.97 -16.13
N ASP A 215 -7.82 3.08 -16.88
CA ASP A 215 -8.32 3.24 -18.23
C ASP A 215 -7.23 3.20 -19.32
N ASP A 216 -5.95 3.07 -18.92
CA ASP A 216 -4.81 2.97 -19.85
C ASP A 216 -4.08 1.63 -19.70
N GLN A 217 -4.39 0.69 -20.60
CA GLN A 217 -3.75 -0.62 -20.66
C GLN A 217 -2.22 -0.54 -20.76
N LYS A 218 -1.66 0.53 -21.34
CA LYS A 218 -0.20 0.73 -21.43
C LYS A 218 0.44 0.97 -20.07
N SER A 219 -0.34 1.30 -19.04
CA SER A 219 0.13 1.35 -17.65
C SER A 219 0.78 0.04 -17.21
N LEU A 220 0.35 -1.12 -17.74
CA LEU A 220 0.97 -2.42 -17.45
C LEU A 220 2.36 -2.60 -18.08
N ASP A 221 2.69 -1.85 -19.13
CA ASP A 221 4.02 -1.91 -19.76
C ASP A 221 5.07 -1.20 -18.90
N ASN A 222 4.65 -0.27 -18.04
CA ASN A 222 5.52 0.42 -17.09
C ASN A 222 5.68 -0.40 -15.80
N ARG A 223 6.84 -1.02 -15.63
CA ARG A 223 7.17 -1.82 -14.44
C ARG A 223 7.36 -1.01 -13.16
N HIS A 224 7.46 0.31 -13.24
CA HIS A 224 7.86 1.17 -12.12
C HIS A 224 6.75 2.07 -11.58
N THR A 225 5.48 1.72 -11.81
CA THR A 225 4.33 2.58 -11.50
C THR A 225 4.16 2.83 -9.99
N LEU A 226 4.40 1.85 -9.11
CA LEU A 226 4.30 2.07 -7.66
C LEU A 226 5.47 2.94 -7.17
N GLY A 227 6.68 2.62 -7.61
CA GLY A 227 7.88 3.37 -7.26
C GLY A 227 7.80 4.84 -7.68
N MET A 228 7.30 5.11 -8.89
CA MET A 228 7.07 6.48 -9.38
C MET A 228 5.97 7.20 -8.61
N THR A 229 4.82 6.53 -8.37
CA THR A 229 3.70 7.10 -7.60
C THR A 229 4.17 7.58 -6.22
N LEU A 230 4.86 6.71 -5.48
CA LEU A 230 5.36 7.05 -4.14
C LEU A 230 6.50 8.08 -4.16
N PHE A 231 7.31 8.09 -5.22
CA PHE A 231 8.36 9.10 -5.39
C PHE A 231 7.78 10.51 -5.60
N LEU A 232 6.79 10.66 -6.48
CA LEU A 232 6.14 11.94 -6.75
C LEU A 232 5.47 12.48 -5.49
N TRP A 233 4.73 11.63 -4.78
CA TRP A 233 4.15 11.98 -3.49
C TRP A 233 5.19 12.46 -2.48
N ARG A 234 6.30 11.70 -2.34
CA ARG A 234 7.35 12.04 -1.36
C ARG A 234 8.03 13.37 -1.67
N ASP A 235 8.27 13.66 -2.94
CA ASP A 235 8.94 14.90 -3.38
C ASP A 235 8.19 16.14 -2.87
N HIS A 236 6.85 16.09 -2.94
CA HIS A 236 6.01 17.14 -2.38
C HIS A 236 5.93 17.07 -0.85
N VAL A 237 5.83 15.92 -0.20
CA VAL A 237 5.81 15.86 1.29
C VAL A 237 7.07 16.44 1.93
N ASP A 238 8.25 16.23 1.35
CA ASP A 238 9.54 16.68 1.89
C ASP A 238 9.79 18.20 1.74
N LYS A 239 8.78 18.99 1.37
CA LYS A 239 8.79 20.46 1.33
C LYS A 239 9.82 21.10 0.39
N LYS A 240 10.52 20.30 -0.43
CA LYS A 240 11.56 20.83 -1.33
C LYS A 240 10.99 21.72 -2.44
N ARG A 241 9.71 21.55 -2.79
CA ARG A 241 9.06 22.23 -3.93
C ARG A 241 7.64 22.76 -3.64
N ILE A 242 7.13 22.58 -2.41
CA ILE A 242 5.72 22.84 -2.09
C ILE A 242 5.28 24.28 -2.37
N GLU A 243 6.10 25.28 -2.04
CA GLU A 243 5.63 26.68 -2.02
C GLU A 243 5.74 27.38 -3.38
N GLU A 244 6.49 26.81 -4.34
CA GLU A 244 6.70 27.41 -5.66
C GLU A 244 5.83 26.78 -6.75
N GLU A 245 5.44 25.51 -6.60
CA GLU A 245 4.76 24.73 -7.65
C GLU A 245 3.29 24.44 -7.35
N LEU A 246 2.85 24.54 -6.10
CA LEU A 246 1.53 24.09 -5.68
C LEU A 246 0.62 25.23 -5.25
N ASP A 247 -0.64 25.14 -5.65
CA ASP A 247 -1.67 26.05 -5.17
C ASP A 247 -1.99 25.81 -3.67
N PRO A 248 -2.64 26.77 -2.99
CA PRO A 248 -2.97 26.64 -1.57
C PRO A 248 -3.84 25.42 -1.22
N LYS A 249 -4.70 24.95 -2.12
CA LYS A 249 -5.60 23.81 -1.93
C LYS A 249 -4.78 22.52 -1.91
N ALA A 250 -3.91 22.32 -2.89
CA ALA A 250 -2.94 21.23 -2.94
C ALA A 250 -2.07 21.20 -1.68
N ILE A 251 -1.56 22.36 -1.23
CA ILE A 251 -0.75 22.47 -0.01
C ILE A 251 -1.53 22.00 1.24
N ARG A 252 -2.82 22.36 1.38
CA ARG A 252 -3.65 21.89 2.50
C ARG A 252 -3.87 20.39 2.44
N ALA A 253 -4.21 19.86 1.27
CA ALA A 253 -4.43 18.44 1.05
C ALA A 253 -3.18 17.63 1.40
N ILE A 254 -2.00 18.03 0.90
CA ILE A 254 -0.72 17.37 1.16
C ILE A 254 -0.38 17.44 2.65
N LYS A 255 -0.56 18.59 3.32
CA LYS A 255 -0.29 18.70 4.76
C LYS A 255 -1.17 17.76 5.58
N ARG A 256 -2.44 17.60 5.20
CA ARG A 256 -3.36 16.66 5.84
C ARG A 256 -2.94 15.21 5.59
N LEU A 257 -2.63 14.87 4.34
CA LEU A 257 -2.31 13.51 3.90
C LEU A 257 -0.88 13.07 4.27
N ALA A 258 0.02 14.00 4.59
CA ALA A 258 1.37 13.70 5.07
C ALA A 258 1.42 13.23 6.53
N VAL A 259 0.27 13.15 7.21
CA VAL A 259 0.17 12.65 8.59
C VAL A 259 0.13 11.12 8.59
N THR A 260 0.88 10.49 9.48
CA THR A 260 0.78 9.06 9.78
C THR A 260 -0.43 8.80 10.67
N PRO A 261 -1.46 8.06 10.19
CA PRO A 261 -2.61 7.72 11.02
C PRO A 261 -2.21 6.76 12.13
N MET A 262 -2.47 7.16 13.38
CA MET A 262 -2.18 6.32 14.54
C MET A 262 -3.37 5.39 14.83
N PRO A 263 -3.13 4.14 15.27
CA PRO A 263 -4.19 3.23 15.66
C PRO A 263 -4.99 3.80 16.84
N ASP A 264 -6.29 3.51 16.88
CA ASP A 264 -7.13 3.78 18.04
C ASP A 264 -6.68 2.89 19.21
N ILE A 265 -5.87 3.44 20.10
CA ILE A 265 -5.30 2.75 21.25
C ILE A 265 -6.43 2.19 22.14
N GLN A 266 -7.52 2.94 22.34
CA GLN A 266 -8.63 2.49 23.19
C GLN A 266 -9.39 1.33 22.54
N GLY A 267 -9.62 1.40 21.22
CA GLY A 267 -10.22 0.32 20.44
C GLY A 267 -9.33 -0.93 20.31
N ALA A 268 -8.01 -0.77 20.25
CA ALA A 268 -7.05 -1.87 20.12
C ALA A 268 -6.93 -2.69 21.42
N PHE A 269 -6.84 -2.03 22.59
CA PHE A 269 -6.77 -2.72 23.89
C PHE A 269 -8.10 -3.39 24.28
N LEU A 270 -9.26 -2.85 23.88
CA LEU A 270 -10.56 -3.48 24.12
C LEU A 270 -10.81 -4.72 23.24
N ARG A 271 -10.12 -4.85 22.11
CA ARG A 271 -10.21 -6.01 21.21
C ARG A 271 -9.23 -7.15 21.53
N GLY A 272 -8.44 -7.02 22.60
CA GLY A 272 -7.56 -8.09 23.07
C GLY A 272 -6.40 -8.42 22.13
N LEU A 273 -5.84 -7.40 21.46
CA LEU A 273 -4.50 -7.46 20.86
C LEU A 273 -3.42 -7.19 21.91
#